data_AF-A0A8S3UEC2-F1
#
_entry.id   AF-A0A8S3UEC2-F1
#
_cell.length_a   1.000
_cell.length_b   1.000
_cell.length_c   1.000
_cell.angle_alpha   90.00
_cell.angle_beta   90.00
_cell.angle_gamma   90.00
#
_symmetry.space_group_name_H-M   'P 1'
#
loop_
_entity.id
_entity.type
_entity.pdbx_description
1 polymer ?
#
loop_
_entity_poly.entity_id
_entity_poly.type
_entity_poly.pdbx_seq_one_letter_code
_entity_poly.pdbx_strand_id
1 'polypeptide(L)'
;MNILLISHLQKGSGNLHTIERIRTYLSDVDYKCTLTSPDEFDNEDDLKSYVTANSIKLIIGLHAFRAGKLLQDAKINYVLVIGGTDVNEDYRNQNKMNVMTQSVLSSRKIIVFSNGLRRKVQELWPVIPQDKIIEIKQGVQTCPSKFSLTDYIQQHHSDVYTTDMVICLCVGSIRPVKNPLYLVQEFSELHKRRQNIVYVICGPVVDEEYGKLFRTEIDSLPGVIFIPGLPLTDAHAAIQQSFAYINCSNSEGMALAILESQQIQNSMTDIGWGNLAQYEHYGRVGDIKEDFDIISYEDSKGELYSSFKHASHAMLFARNDTVLWDLYKSRAAIMMQMRFDGLIGFPGGLVDPGENPLDGVNRELEEEIGLDLCKHKLQDSDQVVSFVNKRKNLVLHFYGKEVTVNDFSEIEMKTLSAPDYGNETLGMIRPPLYTMGDGYRGLPAFLSNSYAGNSRQELLIGLQHFKILEQDEIEKAVDSWKTFMKTNRQTCGLTNTDS
;
A
#
# COMPACT_ATOMS: atom_id res chain seq x y z
N MET A 1 13.51 -31.53 4.69
CA MET A 1 14.27 -31.18 5.93
C MET A 1 13.27 -31.02 7.06
N ASN A 2 13.57 -31.47 8.29
CA ASN A 2 12.68 -31.32 9.44
C ASN A 2 13.00 -30.02 10.19
N ILE A 3 12.01 -29.17 10.39
CA ILE A 3 12.13 -27.85 11.01
C ILE A 3 11.23 -27.80 12.24
N LEU A 4 11.78 -27.36 13.37
CA LEU A 4 11.02 -27.09 14.58
C LEU A 4 10.83 -25.58 14.72
N LEU A 5 9.59 -25.12 14.81
CA LEU A 5 9.24 -23.74 15.08
C LEU A 5 8.85 -23.63 16.56
N ILE A 6 9.44 -22.68 17.26
CA ILE A 6 9.19 -22.44 18.68
C ILE A 6 8.70 -21.01 18.85
N SER A 7 7.51 -20.84 19.42
CA SER A 7 6.91 -19.52 19.65
C SER A 7 5.89 -19.60 20.77
N HIS A 8 5.60 -18.48 21.41
CA HIS A 8 4.53 -18.42 22.40
C HIS A 8 3.16 -18.42 21.72
N LEU A 9 2.40 -19.51 21.87
CA LEU A 9 1.19 -19.83 21.10
C LEU A 9 -0.12 -19.29 21.73
N GLN A 10 -0.06 -18.10 22.33
CA GLN A 10 -1.28 -17.48 22.86
C GLN A 10 -2.26 -17.15 21.73
N LYS A 11 -3.50 -17.63 21.88
CA LYS A 11 -4.61 -17.34 20.96
C LYS A 11 -4.79 -15.84 20.78
N GLY A 12 -5.02 -15.40 19.54
CA GLY A 12 -5.21 -13.99 19.21
C GLY A 12 -3.94 -13.13 19.26
N SER A 13 -2.75 -13.72 19.46
CA SER A 13 -1.50 -12.96 19.47
C SER A 13 -0.85 -12.85 18.08
N GLY A 14 -0.17 -11.74 17.80
CA GLY A 14 0.59 -11.58 16.56
C GLY A 14 1.72 -12.61 16.38
N ASN A 15 2.27 -13.14 17.48
CA ASN A 15 3.32 -14.17 17.43
C ASN A 15 2.80 -15.50 16.87
N LEU A 16 1.61 -15.94 17.33
CA LEU A 16 0.97 -17.16 16.82
C LEU A 16 0.70 -17.04 15.32
N HIS A 17 0.11 -15.94 14.88
CA HIS A 17 -0.19 -15.71 13.46
C HIS A 17 1.08 -15.64 12.61
N THR A 18 2.14 -14.99 13.11
CA THR A 18 3.42 -14.89 12.40
C THR A 18 4.08 -16.25 12.26
N ILE A 19 4.15 -17.04 13.33
CA ILE A 19 4.84 -18.34 13.27
C ILE A 19 4.05 -19.39 12.49
N GLU A 20 2.71 -19.38 12.58
CA GLU A 20 1.86 -20.27 11.78
C GLU A 20 1.99 -19.95 10.30
N ARG A 21 2.05 -18.67 9.94
CA ARG A 21 2.27 -18.26 8.55
C ARG A 21 3.62 -18.73 8.02
N ILE A 22 4.70 -18.55 8.79
CA ILE A 22 6.03 -19.08 8.44
C ILE A 22 5.96 -20.60 8.27
N ARG A 23 5.26 -21.31 9.18
CA ARG A 23 5.08 -22.76 9.10
C ARG A 23 4.36 -23.18 7.81
N THR A 24 3.26 -22.52 7.46
CA THR A 24 2.48 -22.81 6.25
C THR A 24 3.34 -22.65 5.01
N TYR A 25 3.99 -21.48 4.82
CA TYR A 25 4.82 -21.24 3.64
C TYR A 25 5.99 -22.22 3.50
N LEU A 26 6.62 -22.62 4.62
CA LEU A 26 7.67 -23.64 4.58
C LEU A 26 7.10 -25.02 4.24
N SER A 27 5.91 -25.35 4.74
CA SER A 27 5.24 -26.62 4.45
C SER A 27 4.82 -26.71 2.98
N ASP A 28 4.39 -25.60 2.38
CA ASP A 28 3.99 -25.51 0.97
C ASP A 28 5.15 -25.76 -0.02
N VAL A 29 6.39 -25.63 0.44
CA VAL A 29 7.61 -25.94 -0.34
C VAL A 29 8.31 -27.22 0.17
N ASP A 30 7.51 -28.18 0.66
CA ASP A 30 7.92 -29.53 1.06
C ASP A 30 8.87 -29.63 2.28
N TYR A 31 8.91 -28.62 3.16
CA TYR A 31 9.55 -28.77 4.47
C TYR A 31 8.60 -29.41 5.49
N LYS A 32 9.14 -30.33 6.30
CA LYS A 32 8.39 -30.93 7.42
C LYS A 32 8.50 -30.03 8.63
N CYS A 33 7.45 -29.29 8.94
CA CYS A 33 7.44 -28.30 9.99
C CYS A 33 6.58 -28.73 11.19
N THR A 34 7.17 -28.72 12.38
CA THR A 34 6.47 -28.90 13.65
C THR A 34 6.47 -27.60 14.43
N LEU A 35 5.34 -27.21 15.02
CA LEU A 35 5.21 -26.01 15.84
C LEU A 35 4.89 -26.40 17.29
N THR A 36 5.55 -25.74 18.24
CA THR A 36 5.42 -26.01 19.68
C THR A 36 5.61 -24.74 20.50
N SER A 37 5.10 -24.72 21.73
CA SER A 37 5.40 -23.68 22.72
C SER A 37 6.70 -23.97 23.47
N PRO A 38 7.48 -22.94 23.89
CA PRO A 38 8.58 -23.14 24.82
C PRO A 38 8.14 -23.83 26.13
N ASP A 39 6.88 -23.63 26.53
CA ASP A 39 6.31 -24.16 27.78
C ASP A 39 5.99 -25.67 27.69
N GLU A 40 6.16 -26.30 26.53
CA GLU A 40 6.00 -27.76 26.36
C GLU A 40 7.27 -28.55 26.75
N PHE A 41 8.34 -27.85 27.13
CA PHE A 41 9.61 -28.43 27.55
C PHE A 41 9.94 -27.97 28.96
N ASP A 42 10.31 -28.89 29.86
CA ASP A 42 10.69 -28.51 31.21
C ASP A 42 12.08 -27.87 31.21
N ASN A 43 12.97 -28.31 30.32
CA ASN A 43 14.34 -27.84 30.21
C ASN A 43 14.97 -28.09 28.82
N GLU A 44 16.22 -27.66 28.67
CA GLU A 44 16.99 -27.80 27.43
C GLU A 44 17.30 -29.25 27.01
N ASP A 45 17.41 -30.18 27.96
CA ASP A 45 17.74 -31.58 27.67
C ASP A 45 16.53 -32.31 27.07
N ASP A 46 15.31 -31.91 27.45
CA ASP A 46 14.08 -32.37 26.80
C ASP A 46 14.04 -31.89 25.34
N LEU A 47 14.40 -30.63 25.09
CA LEU A 47 14.50 -30.10 23.73
C LEU A 47 15.56 -30.86 22.91
N LYS A 48 16.75 -31.12 23.46
CA LYS A 48 17.81 -31.90 22.77
C LYS A 48 17.34 -33.32 22.44
N SER A 49 16.64 -33.96 23.37
CA SER A 49 16.08 -35.30 23.19
C SER A 49 15.01 -35.29 22.08
N TYR A 50 14.12 -34.31 22.09
CA TYR A 50 13.10 -34.12 21.07
C TYR A 50 13.70 -33.87 19.67
N VAL A 51 14.72 -33.00 19.59
CA VAL A 51 15.44 -32.69 18.35
C VAL A 51 16.09 -33.93 17.75
N THR A 52 16.69 -34.77 18.60
CA THR A 52 17.32 -36.03 18.18
C THR A 52 16.27 -37.03 17.70
N ALA A 53 15.22 -37.27 18.50
CA ALA A 53 14.16 -38.22 18.19
C ALA A 53 13.42 -37.88 16.89
N ASN A 54 13.19 -36.59 16.62
CA ASN A 54 12.47 -36.13 15.44
C ASN A 54 13.38 -35.75 14.27
N SER A 55 14.70 -36.02 14.38
CA SER A 55 15.69 -35.68 13.34
C SER A 55 15.63 -34.22 12.87
N ILE A 56 15.34 -33.30 13.79
CA ILE A 56 15.24 -31.86 13.50
C ILE A 56 16.59 -31.34 13.01
N LYS A 57 16.58 -30.57 11.92
CA LYS A 57 17.79 -30.02 11.28
C LYS A 57 17.92 -28.50 11.47
N LEU A 58 16.82 -27.82 11.77
CA LEU A 58 16.78 -26.39 11.99
C LEU A 58 15.70 -26.06 13.02
N ILE A 59 16.02 -25.17 13.95
CA ILE A 59 15.04 -24.56 14.84
C ILE A 59 14.85 -23.10 14.44
N ILE A 60 13.60 -22.64 14.37
CA ILE A 60 13.23 -21.24 14.19
C ILE A 60 12.50 -20.78 15.45
N GLY A 61 13.17 -19.96 16.26
CA GLY A 61 12.58 -19.37 17.47
C GLY A 61 12.03 -17.98 17.17
N LEU A 62 10.76 -17.72 17.49
CA LEU A 62 10.19 -16.37 17.44
C LEU A 62 10.19 -15.76 18.84
N HIS A 63 10.69 -14.53 18.94
CA HIS A 63 10.84 -13.73 20.17
C HIS A 63 12.07 -14.14 21.00
N ALA A 64 13.04 -13.22 21.09
CA ALA A 64 14.34 -13.41 21.75
C ALA A 64 14.22 -13.71 23.25
N PHE A 65 13.19 -13.21 23.92
CA PHE A 65 12.94 -13.58 25.31
C PHE A 65 12.16 -14.89 25.43
N ARG A 66 10.99 -14.99 24.80
CA ARG A 66 10.06 -16.11 25.04
C ARG A 66 10.59 -17.45 24.51
N ALA A 67 11.00 -17.51 23.25
CA ALA A 67 11.67 -18.70 22.73
C ALA A 67 13.10 -18.84 23.29
N GLY A 68 13.75 -17.69 23.54
CA GLY A 68 15.12 -17.64 24.06
C GLY A 68 15.33 -18.36 25.39
N LYS A 69 14.35 -18.31 26.31
CA LYS A 69 14.41 -19.04 27.60
C LYS A 69 14.80 -20.51 27.46
N LEU A 70 14.32 -21.17 26.39
CA LEU A 70 14.61 -22.57 26.12
C LEU A 70 15.85 -22.73 25.21
N LEU A 71 16.09 -21.78 24.30
CA LEU A 71 17.10 -21.90 23.25
C LEU A 71 18.51 -21.48 23.65
N GLN A 72 18.64 -20.54 24.59
CA GLN A 72 19.92 -19.89 24.92
C GLN A 72 21.01 -20.87 25.39
N ASP A 73 20.60 -21.94 26.08
CA ASP A 73 21.50 -22.90 26.73
C ASP A 73 21.55 -24.25 25.98
N ALA A 74 20.61 -24.50 25.06
CA ALA A 74 20.44 -25.79 24.39
C ALA A 74 21.63 -26.23 23.52
N LYS A 75 22.53 -25.31 23.14
CA LYS A 75 23.66 -25.55 22.21
C LYS A 75 23.23 -26.20 20.88
N ILE A 76 22.03 -25.87 20.40
CA ILE A 76 21.48 -26.35 19.12
C ILE A 76 21.57 -25.23 18.09
N ASN A 77 21.73 -25.57 16.81
CA ASN A 77 21.67 -24.58 15.74
C ASN A 77 20.23 -24.05 15.57
N TYR A 78 20.03 -22.77 15.86
CA TYR A 78 18.75 -22.10 15.64
C TYR A 78 18.89 -20.74 14.96
N VAL A 79 17.81 -20.33 14.31
CA VAL A 79 17.60 -18.98 13.78
C VAL A 79 16.60 -18.28 14.70
N LEU A 80 16.86 -17.02 15.02
CA LEU A 80 16.03 -16.23 15.90
C LEU A 80 15.28 -15.16 15.10
N VAL A 81 13.97 -15.06 15.25
CA VAL A 81 13.14 -14.02 14.66
C VAL A 81 12.79 -12.98 15.72
N ILE A 82 13.15 -11.72 15.46
CA ILE A 82 12.90 -10.58 16.35
C ILE A 82 11.80 -9.70 15.75
N GLY A 83 10.63 -9.72 16.38
CA GLY A 83 9.42 -9.13 15.81
C GLY A 83 9.14 -7.67 16.19
N GLY A 84 9.73 -7.19 17.28
CA GLY A 84 9.62 -5.80 17.73
C GLY A 84 9.58 -5.64 19.24
N THR A 85 8.74 -6.41 19.94
CA THR A 85 8.59 -6.34 21.40
C THR A 85 9.92 -6.50 22.13
N ASP A 86 10.79 -7.39 21.64
CA ASP A 86 12.14 -7.63 22.17
C ASP A 86 12.94 -6.32 22.33
N VAL A 87 13.05 -5.56 21.24
CA VAL A 87 13.92 -4.39 21.13
C VAL A 87 13.21 -3.06 21.36
N ASN A 88 11.88 -3.07 21.41
CA ASN A 88 11.09 -1.88 21.68
C ASN A 88 10.64 -1.78 23.13
N GLU A 89 10.42 -2.91 23.82
CA GLU A 89 9.82 -2.94 25.15
C GLU A 89 10.63 -3.79 26.13
N ASP A 90 10.89 -5.05 25.79
CA ASP A 90 11.43 -6.02 26.73
C ASP A 90 12.88 -5.76 27.14
N TYR A 91 13.65 -5.04 26.31
CA TYR A 91 15.03 -4.64 26.63
C TYR A 91 15.12 -3.76 27.90
N ARG A 92 14.03 -3.10 28.29
CA ARG A 92 13.96 -2.27 29.51
C ARG A 92 13.97 -3.11 30.79
N ASN A 93 13.64 -4.40 30.71
CA ASN A 93 13.69 -5.31 31.86
C ASN A 93 15.02 -6.07 31.87
N GLN A 94 15.84 -5.86 32.92
CA GLN A 94 17.18 -6.44 32.99
C GLN A 94 17.20 -7.98 32.90
N ASN A 95 16.24 -8.66 33.53
CA ASN A 95 16.17 -10.13 33.49
C ASN A 95 15.85 -10.63 32.09
N LYS A 96 14.91 -9.97 31.39
CA LYS A 96 14.60 -10.28 29.99
C LYS A 96 15.81 -10.00 29.10
N MET A 97 16.48 -8.87 29.31
CA MET A 97 17.64 -8.46 28.52
C MET A 97 18.80 -9.46 28.64
N ASN A 98 19.03 -10.03 29.82
CA ASN A 98 20.05 -11.08 30.01
C ASN A 98 19.74 -12.32 29.16
N VAL A 99 18.49 -12.81 29.20
CA VAL A 99 18.04 -13.97 28.39
C VAL A 99 18.12 -13.67 26.89
N MET A 100 17.63 -12.50 26.47
CA MET A 100 17.69 -12.07 25.07
C MET A 100 19.13 -11.98 24.57
N THR A 101 20.06 -11.48 25.40
CA THR A 101 21.47 -11.37 25.05
C THR A 101 22.09 -12.73 24.78
N GLN A 102 21.89 -13.71 25.66
CA GLN A 102 22.39 -15.06 25.43
C GLN A 102 21.76 -15.68 24.19
N SER A 103 20.45 -15.50 24.00
CA SER A 103 19.71 -16.00 22.84
C SER A 103 20.20 -15.40 21.51
N VAL A 104 20.53 -14.11 21.50
CA VAL A 104 21.08 -13.40 20.35
C VAL A 104 22.49 -13.88 20.04
N LEU A 105 23.34 -14.03 21.05
CA LEU A 105 24.73 -14.47 20.89
C LEU A 105 24.81 -15.93 20.41
N SER A 106 24.01 -16.83 20.98
CA SER A 106 24.00 -18.26 20.65
C SER A 106 23.29 -18.59 19.32
N SER A 107 22.44 -17.70 18.79
CA SER A 107 21.78 -17.91 17.49
C SER A 107 22.77 -17.97 16.33
N ARG A 108 22.41 -18.65 15.23
CA ARG A 108 23.23 -18.67 14.00
C ARG A 108 22.98 -17.47 13.10
N LYS A 109 21.71 -17.11 12.92
CA LYS A 109 21.25 -15.93 12.20
C LYS A 109 20.06 -15.32 12.94
N ILE A 110 19.88 -14.03 12.75
CA ILE A 110 18.80 -13.24 13.34
C ILE A 110 18.00 -12.65 12.19
N ILE A 111 16.70 -12.91 12.17
CA ILE A 111 15.77 -12.35 11.21
C ILE A 111 15.07 -11.16 11.87
N VAL A 112 15.10 -10.02 11.20
CA VAL A 112 14.33 -8.82 11.57
C VAL A 112 13.43 -8.42 10.42
N PHE A 113 12.30 -7.78 10.74
CA PHE A 113 11.31 -7.44 9.73
C PHE A 113 11.57 -6.12 8.99
N SER A 114 12.42 -5.25 9.53
CA SER A 114 12.71 -3.95 8.92
C SER A 114 14.11 -3.45 9.26
N ASN A 115 14.63 -2.56 8.43
CA ASN A 115 15.88 -1.84 8.72
C ASN A 115 15.80 -1.02 10.03
N GLY A 116 14.60 -0.57 10.44
CA GLY A 116 14.40 0.06 11.74
C GLY A 116 14.72 -0.89 12.90
N LEU A 117 14.20 -2.11 12.85
CA LEU A 117 14.51 -3.15 13.84
C LEU A 117 15.97 -3.59 13.77
N ARG A 118 16.54 -3.68 12.56
CA ARG A 118 17.97 -3.97 12.36
C ARG A 118 18.86 -3.03 13.15
N ARG A 119 18.62 -1.72 13.04
CA ARG A 119 19.38 -0.69 13.79
C ARG A 119 19.25 -0.87 15.29
N LYS A 120 18.05 -1.09 15.82
CA LYS A 120 17.85 -1.33 17.26
C LYS A 120 18.56 -2.58 17.76
N VAL A 121 18.56 -3.67 16.99
CA VAL A 121 19.31 -4.88 17.33
C VAL A 121 20.81 -4.59 17.38
N GLN A 122 21.35 -3.81 16.44
CA GLN A 122 22.77 -3.41 16.44
C GLN A 122 23.12 -2.49 17.61
N GLU A 123 22.23 -1.56 17.98
CA GLU A 123 22.42 -0.66 19.11
C GLU A 123 22.43 -1.42 20.44
N LEU A 124 21.53 -2.39 20.62
CA LEU A 124 21.44 -3.20 21.83
C LEU A 124 22.55 -4.25 21.94
N TRP A 125 23.03 -4.77 20.80
CA TRP A 125 24.08 -5.81 20.75
C TRP A 125 25.16 -5.46 19.72
N PRO A 126 26.00 -4.44 19.96
CA PRO A 126 26.99 -3.95 18.98
C PRO A 126 28.08 -4.98 18.64
N VAL A 127 28.23 -6.00 19.49
CA VAL A 127 29.22 -7.08 19.31
C VAL A 127 28.83 -8.11 18.25
N ILE A 128 27.58 -8.14 17.79
CA ILE A 128 27.16 -9.13 16.80
C ILE A 128 27.55 -8.71 15.37
N PRO A 129 28.07 -9.64 14.55
CA PRO A 129 28.42 -9.34 13.16
C PRO A 129 27.21 -8.88 12.33
N GLN A 130 27.46 -7.94 11.42
CA GLN A 130 26.44 -7.37 10.54
C GLN A 130 25.76 -8.39 9.63
N ASP A 131 26.49 -9.40 9.19
CA ASP A 131 25.99 -10.48 8.34
C ASP A 131 25.17 -11.51 9.13
N LYS A 132 25.20 -11.47 10.47
CA LYS A 132 24.34 -12.31 11.32
C LYS A 132 22.88 -11.86 11.25
N ILE A 133 22.63 -10.58 10.98
CA ILE A 133 21.29 -10.00 10.90
C ILE A 133 20.82 -9.99 9.45
N ILE A 134 19.73 -10.68 9.18
CA ILE A 134 19.07 -10.77 7.89
C ILE A 134 17.73 -10.04 7.98
N GLU A 135 17.47 -9.16 7.02
CA GLU A 135 16.17 -8.50 6.91
C GLU A 135 15.25 -9.32 6.01
N ILE A 136 14.12 -9.77 6.56
CA ILE A 136 13.05 -10.44 5.80
C ILE A 136 11.74 -9.79 6.22
N LYS A 137 11.12 -9.03 5.31
CA LYS A 137 9.83 -8.37 5.59
C LYS A 137 8.75 -9.40 5.87
N GLN A 138 7.78 -9.07 6.73
CA GLN A 138 6.63 -9.96 6.91
C GLN A 138 5.76 -9.93 5.66
N GLY A 139 5.45 -11.11 5.12
CA GLY A 139 4.32 -11.28 4.21
C GLY A 139 3.00 -11.38 4.99
N VAL A 140 1.88 -11.21 4.30
CA VAL A 140 0.52 -11.43 4.79
C VAL A 140 -0.29 -12.26 3.81
N GLN A 141 -1.27 -12.98 4.33
CA GLN A 141 -2.28 -13.68 3.55
C GLN A 141 -3.62 -13.50 4.25
N THR A 142 -4.54 -12.84 3.55
CA THR A 142 -5.87 -12.53 4.05
C THR A 142 -6.92 -13.45 3.43
N CYS A 143 -7.87 -13.91 4.24
CA CYS A 143 -8.97 -14.76 3.79
C CYS A 143 -10.27 -14.33 4.51
N PRO A 144 -10.92 -13.24 4.05
CA PRO A 144 -12.18 -12.77 4.62
C PRO A 144 -13.24 -13.88 4.59
N SER A 145 -13.93 -14.11 5.71
CA SER A 145 -15.08 -15.02 5.79
C SER A 145 -16.37 -14.33 5.29
N LYS A 146 -17.52 -15.01 5.48
CA LYS A 146 -18.86 -14.45 5.24
C LYS A 146 -19.42 -13.66 6.44
N PHE A 147 -18.60 -13.39 7.46
CA PHE A 147 -19.02 -12.64 8.64
C PHE A 147 -19.49 -11.23 8.25
N SER A 148 -20.63 -10.77 8.79
CA SER A 148 -21.14 -9.40 8.63
C SER A 148 -20.90 -8.62 9.92
N LEU A 149 -20.05 -7.59 9.86
CA LEU A 149 -19.77 -6.72 10.99
C LEU A 149 -21.00 -5.86 11.33
N THR A 150 -21.73 -5.43 10.30
CA THR A 150 -22.97 -4.65 10.45
C THR A 150 -24.06 -5.45 11.16
N ASP A 151 -24.23 -6.73 10.81
CA ASP A 151 -25.21 -7.62 11.47
C ASP A 151 -24.82 -7.85 12.94
N TYR A 152 -23.52 -8.03 13.21
CA TYR A 152 -23.02 -8.16 14.57
C TYR A 152 -23.34 -6.91 15.40
N ILE A 153 -23.09 -5.72 14.85
CA ILE A 153 -23.41 -4.45 15.50
C ILE A 153 -24.93 -4.32 15.71
N GLN A 154 -25.73 -4.67 14.71
CA GLN A 154 -27.20 -4.64 14.83
C GLN A 154 -27.70 -5.53 15.97
N GLN A 155 -27.12 -6.72 16.13
CA GLN A 155 -27.55 -7.70 17.13
C GLN A 155 -27.07 -7.36 18.55
N HIS A 156 -25.85 -6.84 18.70
CA HIS A 156 -25.19 -6.65 20.00
C HIS A 156 -25.13 -5.20 20.47
N HIS A 157 -25.29 -4.24 19.56
CA HIS A 157 -25.16 -2.80 19.78
C HIS A 157 -26.26 -2.04 18.99
N SER A 158 -27.51 -2.49 19.14
CA SER A 158 -28.66 -1.98 18.38
C SER A 158 -28.95 -0.49 18.61
N ASP A 159 -28.49 0.06 19.73
CA ASP A 159 -28.64 1.45 20.13
C ASP A 159 -27.83 2.42 19.25
N VAL A 160 -26.72 1.96 18.66
CA VAL A 160 -25.90 2.76 17.74
C VAL A 160 -26.16 2.43 16.28
N TYR A 161 -26.85 1.33 15.97
CA TYR A 161 -27.09 0.83 14.61
C TYR A 161 -27.83 1.83 13.71
N THR A 162 -27.30 2.03 12.49
CA THR A 162 -27.93 2.79 11.40
C THR A 162 -27.69 2.09 10.07
N THR A 163 -28.55 2.31 9.07
CA THR A 163 -28.45 1.65 7.76
C THR A 163 -27.30 2.18 6.89
N ASP A 164 -26.80 3.37 7.19
CA ASP A 164 -25.76 4.10 6.45
C ASP A 164 -24.46 4.27 7.28
N MET A 165 -24.16 3.27 8.11
CA MET A 165 -23.00 3.28 9.00
C MET A 165 -21.66 3.45 8.27
N VAL A 166 -20.79 4.28 8.84
CA VAL A 166 -19.39 4.43 8.46
C VAL A 166 -18.53 3.88 9.60
N ILE A 167 -17.93 2.71 9.38
CA ILE A 167 -17.19 1.97 10.41
C ILE A 167 -15.70 2.30 10.33
N CYS A 168 -15.16 2.89 11.39
CA CYS A 168 -13.73 3.02 11.61
C CYS A 168 -13.26 1.91 12.55
N LEU A 169 -12.33 1.06 12.12
CA LEU A 169 -11.97 -0.18 12.83
C LEU A 169 -10.52 -0.14 13.34
N CYS A 170 -10.30 -0.46 14.62
CA CYS A 170 -9.00 -0.74 15.19
C CYS A 170 -8.93 -2.20 15.65
N VAL A 171 -7.99 -2.98 15.11
CA VAL A 171 -7.79 -4.39 15.50
C VAL A 171 -6.52 -4.56 16.32
N GLY A 172 -6.64 -5.11 17.53
CA GLY A 172 -5.49 -5.41 18.37
C GLY A 172 -5.86 -5.82 19.79
N SER A 173 -4.93 -6.53 20.45
CA SER A 173 -5.09 -6.88 21.88
C SER A 173 -5.21 -5.64 22.76
N ILE A 174 -6.11 -5.66 23.73
CA ILE A 174 -6.30 -4.58 24.71
C ILE A 174 -5.18 -4.66 25.76
N ARG A 175 -4.21 -3.73 25.64
CA ARG A 175 -3.05 -3.57 26.53
C ARG A 175 -2.36 -2.20 26.28
N PRO A 176 -1.56 -1.68 27.23
CA PRO A 176 -1.02 -0.31 27.16
C PRO A 176 -0.26 0.04 25.89
N VAL A 177 0.60 -0.84 25.38
CA VAL A 177 1.43 -0.56 24.20
C VAL A 177 0.62 -0.34 22.91
N LYS A 178 -0.59 -0.90 22.84
CA LYS A 178 -1.51 -0.76 21.70
C LYS A 178 -2.36 0.51 21.77
N ASN A 179 -2.40 1.14 22.94
CA ASN A 179 -3.08 2.42 23.20
C ASN A 179 -4.48 2.56 22.55
N PRO A 180 -5.40 1.59 22.76
CA PRO A 180 -6.71 1.62 22.12
C PRO A 180 -7.58 2.82 22.54
N LEU A 181 -7.28 3.45 23.68
CA LEU A 181 -7.97 4.64 24.18
C LEU A 181 -7.55 5.96 23.49
N TYR A 182 -6.56 5.93 22.58
CA TYR A 182 -5.98 7.16 22.04
C TYR A 182 -6.97 8.09 21.32
N LEU A 183 -7.95 7.54 20.61
CA LEU A 183 -8.90 8.30 19.77
C LEU A 183 -10.36 8.18 20.24
N VAL A 184 -10.64 7.55 21.37
CA VAL A 184 -12.03 7.23 21.75
C VAL A 184 -12.84 8.49 22.02
N GLN A 185 -12.22 9.54 22.56
CA GLN A 185 -12.88 10.82 22.84
C GLN A 185 -13.23 11.55 21.53
N GLU A 186 -12.28 11.63 20.60
CA GLU A 186 -12.45 12.27 19.29
C GLU A 186 -13.54 11.58 18.47
N PHE A 187 -13.55 10.24 18.47
CA PHE A 187 -14.60 9.49 17.77
C PHE A 187 -15.96 9.62 18.44
N SER A 188 -16.02 9.70 19.77
CA SER A 188 -17.29 9.94 20.45
C SER A 188 -17.86 11.33 20.13
N GLU A 189 -17.02 12.36 20.11
CA GLU A 189 -17.41 13.71 19.67
C GLU A 189 -17.85 13.75 18.20
N LEU A 190 -17.17 13.00 17.33
CA LEU A 190 -17.56 12.87 15.93
C LEU A 190 -18.92 12.18 15.79
N HIS A 191 -19.16 11.11 16.53
CA HIS A 191 -20.44 10.38 16.53
C HIS A 191 -21.60 11.27 17.03
N LYS A 192 -21.38 12.09 18.07
CA LYS A 192 -22.39 13.06 18.54
C LYS A 192 -22.82 14.05 17.44
N ARG A 193 -21.93 14.36 16.48
CA ARG A 193 -22.22 15.23 15.32
C ARG A 193 -22.82 14.45 14.14
N ARG A 194 -22.39 13.20 13.95
CA ARG A 194 -22.82 12.31 12.85
C ARG A 194 -23.01 10.90 13.40
N GLN A 195 -24.25 10.57 13.76
CA GLN A 195 -24.60 9.31 14.43
C GLN A 195 -24.32 8.06 13.60
N ASN A 196 -24.14 8.19 12.29
CA ASN A 196 -23.78 7.06 11.43
C ASN A 196 -22.28 6.70 11.48
N ILE A 197 -21.40 7.53 12.04
CA ILE A 197 -19.97 7.21 12.18
C ILE A 197 -19.73 6.48 13.50
N VAL A 198 -19.13 5.29 13.45
CA VAL A 198 -18.79 4.50 14.64
C VAL A 198 -17.33 4.07 14.66
N TYR A 199 -16.76 4.03 15.87
CA TYR A 199 -15.41 3.54 16.11
C TYR A 199 -15.45 2.18 16.80
N VAL A 200 -15.03 1.15 16.08
CA VAL A 200 -15.02 -0.23 16.55
C VAL A 200 -13.60 -0.60 16.97
N ILE A 201 -13.42 -1.00 18.22
CA ILE A 201 -12.18 -1.56 18.75
C ILE A 201 -12.39 -3.06 18.90
N CYS A 202 -11.58 -3.85 18.20
CA CYS A 202 -11.72 -5.31 18.15
C CYS A 202 -10.45 -6.02 18.63
N GLY A 203 -10.56 -6.81 19.70
CA GLY A 203 -9.49 -7.73 20.09
C GLY A 203 -9.54 -8.19 21.56
N PRO A 204 -8.77 -9.24 21.88
CA PRO A 204 -8.80 -9.85 23.21
C PRO A 204 -8.19 -8.94 24.27
N VAL A 205 -8.76 -8.98 25.46
CA VAL A 205 -8.15 -8.40 26.66
C VAL A 205 -6.99 -9.29 27.09
N VAL A 206 -5.77 -8.75 27.04
CA VAL A 206 -4.54 -9.49 27.41
C VAL A 206 -3.98 -8.98 28.74
N ASP A 207 -4.30 -7.75 29.12
CA ASP A 207 -3.96 -7.15 30.41
C ASP A 207 -5.27 -6.86 31.15
N GLU A 208 -5.54 -7.59 32.24
CA GLU A 208 -6.82 -7.51 32.96
C GLU A 208 -7.04 -6.15 33.64
N GLU A 209 -5.98 -5.58 34.24
CA GLU A 209 -6.06 -4.29 34.93
C GLU A 209 -6.28 -3.16 33.92
N TYR A 210 -5.53 -3.17 32.82
CA TYR A 210 -5.76 -2.22 31.73
C TYR A 210 -7.12 -2.44 31.06
N GLY A 211 -7.58 -3.68 30.97
CA GLY A 211 -8.89 -4.04 30.42
C GLY A 211 -10.06 -3.46 31.23
N LYS A 212 -9.95 -3.42 32.56
CA LYS A 212 -10.95 -2.76 33.44
C LYS A 212 -11.01 -1.27 33.15
N LEU A 213 -9.86 -0.59 33.14
CA LEU A 213 -9.75 0.83 32.81
C LEU A 213 -10.34 1.12 31.42
N PHE A 214 -9.95 0.32 30.43
CA PHE A 214 -10.42 0.44 29.05
C PHE A 214 -11.95 0.39 28.96
N ARG A 215 -12.58 -0.60 29.61
CA ARG A 215 -14.05 -0.73 29.62
C ARG A 215 -14.73 0.45 30.29
N THR A 216 -14.25 0.84 31.48
CA THR A 216 -14.81 1.99 32.21
C THR A 216 -14.81 3.27 31.38
N GLU A 217 -13.75 3.51 30.60
CA GLU A 217 -13.67 4.69 29.73
C GLU A 217 -14.71 4.62 28.59
N ILE A 218 -14.71 3.53 27.82
CA ILE A 218 -15.54 3.43 26.61
C ILE A 218 -17.03 3.29 26.90
N ASP A 219 -17.43 2.70 28.04
CA ASP A 219 -18.84 2.49 28.40
C ASP A 219 -19.60 3.83 28.54
N SER A 220 -18.87 4.94 28.74
CA SER A 220 -19.41 6.30 28.83
C SER A 220 -19.45 7.06 27.49
N LEU A 221 -18.90 6.47 26.42
CA LEU A 221 -18.63 7.16 25.15
C LEU A 221 -19.54 6.65 24.03
N PRO A 222 -20.59 7.41 23.65
CA PRO A 222 -21.44 7.03 22.53
C PRO A 222 -20.64 6.92 21.23
N GLY A 223 -21.00 5.95 20.38
CA GLY A 223 -20.34 5.71 19.09
C GLY A 223 -19.05 4.91 19.16
N VAL A 224 -18.58 4.52 20.35
CA VAL A 224 -17.41 3.66 20.55
C VAL A 224 -17.89 2.25 20.90
N ILE A 225 -17.53 1.27 20.07
CA ILE A 225 -17.96 -0.12 20.18
C ILE A 225 -16.76 -0.99 20.50
N PHE A 226 -16.89 -1.93 21.44
CA PHE A 226 -15.86 -2.91 21.73
C PHE A 226 -16.31 -4.33 21.40
N ILE A 227 -15.53 -5.00 20.56
CA ILE A 227 -15.68 -6.41 20.23
C ILE A 227 -14.52 -7.17 20.91
N PRO A 228 -14.78 -8.09 21.85
CA PRO A 228 -13.72 -8.80 22.62
C PRO A 228 -12.77 -9.67 21.79
N GLY A 229 -13.02 -9.82 20.50
CA GLY A 229 -12.20 -10.57 19.56
C GLY A 229 -13.05 -11.32 18.57
N LEU A 230 -12.49 -11.50 17.37
CA LEU A 230 -13.09 -12.27 16.29
C LEU A 230 -12.12 -13.39 15.87
N PRO A 231 -12.62 -14.51 15.31
CA PRO A 231 -11.80 -15.41 14.51
C PRO A 231 -11.04 -14.64 13.43
N LEU A 232 -9.85 -15.11 13.03
CA LEU A 232 -8.98 -14.38 12.10
C LEU A 232 -9.68 -14.02 10.78
N THR A 233 -10.38 -14.97 10.17
CA THR A 233 -11.10 -14.77 8.91
C THR A 233 -12.27 -13.79 9.05
N ASP A 234 -12.87 -13.71 10.24
CA ASP A 234 -13.95 -12.77 10.56
C ASP A 234 -13.37 -11.37 10.84
N ALA A 235 -12.19 -11.28 11.45
CA ALA A 235 -11.45 -10.03 11.57
C ALA A 235 -11.04 -9.50 10.19
N HIS A 236 -10.63 -10.37 9.25
CA HIS A 236 -10.39 -9.98 7.86
C HIS A 236 -11.67 -9.48 7.17
N ALA A 237 -12.82 -10.14 7.39
CA ALA A 237 -14.12 -9.67 6.89
C ALA A 237 -14.53 -8.31 7.51
N ALA A 238 -14.28 -8.12 8.81
CA ALA A 238 -14.52 -6.84 9.49
C ALA A 238 -13.63 -5.72 8.93
N ILE A 239 -12.35 -6.01 8.64
CA ILE A 239 -11.44 -5.07 7.99
C ILE A 239 -11.96 -4.70 6.60
N GLN A 240 -12.40 -5.69 5.81
CA GLN A 240 -12.98 -5.50 4.47
C GLN A 240 -14.22 -4.60 4.48
N GLN A 241 -15.05 -4.69 5.52
CA GLN A 241 -16.28 -3.90 5.67
C GLN A 241 -16.05 -2.52 6.31
N SER A 242 -14.84 -2.24 6.79
CA SER A 242 -14.56 -0.96 7.46
C SER A 242 -14.18 0.11 6.44
N PHE A 243 -14.66 1.33 6.68
CA PHE A 243 -14.32 2.51 5.89
C PHE A 243 -12.84 2.89 6.09
N ALA A 244 -12.36 2.80 7.33
CA ALA A 244 -10.99 3.11 7.68
C ALA A 244 -10.45 2.11 8.70
N TYR A 245 -9.23 1.65 8.47
CA TYR A 245 -8.46 0.90 9.45
C TYR A 245 -7.57 1.86 10.27
N ILE A 246 -7.58 1.71 11.59
CA ILE A 246 -6.91 2.58 12.56
C ILE A 246 -5.89 1.78 13.37
N ASN A 247 -4.68 2.34 13.51
CA ASN A 247 -3.68 1.86 14.45
C ASN A 247 -3.21 2.99 15.36
N CYS A 248 -3.44 2.84 16.66
CA CYS A 248 -3.07 3.81 17.69
C CYS A 248 -1.83 3.41 18.49
N SER A 249 -1.14 2.34 18.10
CA SER A 249 -0.08 1.75 18.92
C SER A 249 1.08 2.72 19.19
N ASN A 250 1.51 2.81 20.44
CA ASN A 250 2.66 3.62 20.84
C ASN A 250 3.99 3.05 20.28
N SER A 251 4.02 1.74 20.01
CA SER A 251 5.23 1.03 19.63
C SER A 251 4.88 -0.22 18.81
N GLU A 252 5.45 -0.32 17.61
CA GLU A 252 5.28 -1.46 16.69
C GLU A 252 6.63 -1.84 16.08
N GLY A 253 6.84 -3.13 15.81
CA GLY A 253 7.94 -3.57 14.95
C GLY A 253 7.51 -3.52 13.48
N MET A 254 6.45 -4.27 13.18
CA MET A 254 5.71 -4.21 11.92
C MET A 254 4.29 -4.66 12.22
N ALA A 255 3.32 -3.76 12.01
CA ALA A 255 1.94 -4.00 12.40
C ALA A 255 1.24 -4.93 11.40
N LEU A 256 1.05 -6.19 11.80
CA LEU A 256 0.45 -7.22 10.96
C LEU A 256 -0.92 -6.79 10.40
N ALA A 257 -1.78 -6.22 11.25
CA ALA A 257 -3.12 -5.82 10.86
C ALA A 257 -3.15 -4.63 9.87
N ILE A 258 -2.11 -3.78 9.84
CA ILE A 258 -1.97 -2.75 8.78
C ILE A 258 -1.63 -3.44 7.44
N LEU A 259 -0.74 -4.42 7.44
CA LEU A 259 -0.40 -5.15 6.23
C LEU A 259 -1.60 -5.94 5.69
N GLU A 260 -2.38 -6.56 6.59
CA GLU A 260 -3.62 -7.25 6.25
C GLU A 260 -4.67 -6.29 5.70
N SER A 261 -4.85 -5.09 6.30
CA SER A 261 -5.78 -4.10 5.77
C SER A 261 -5.37 -3.60 4.39
N GLN A 262 -4.08 -3.37 4.16
CA GLN A 262 -3.56 -2.99 2.85
C GLN A 262 -3.77 -4.10 1.81
N GLN A 263 -3.51 -5.37 2.15
CA GLN A 263 -3.75 -6.49 1.25
C GLN A 263 -5.25 -6.62 0.92
N ILE A 264 -6.12 -6.48 1.92
CA ILE A 264 -7.57 -6.55 1.73
C ILE A 264 -8.04 -5.41 0.83
N GLN A 265 -7.61 -4.17 1.08
CA GLN A 265 -7.97 -3.03 0.23
C GLN A 265 -7.46 -3.21 -1.21
N ASN A 266 -6.24 -3.70 -1.38
CA ASN A 266 -5.72 -4.03 -2.71
C ASN A 266 -6.53 -5.17 -3.37
N SER A 267 -6.92 -6.21 -2.63
CA SER A 267 -7.78 -7.27 -3.17
C SER A 267 -9.19 -6.80 -3.47
N MET A 268 -9.71 -5.80 -2.75
CA MET A 268 -10.96 -5.14 -3.06
C MET A 268 -10.84 -4.25 -4.30
N THR A 269 -9.66 -3.74 -4.64
CA THR A 269 -9.47 -3.08 -5.95
C THR A 269 -9.64 -4.06 -7.12
N ASP A 270 -9.54 -5.38 -6.88
CA ASP A 270 -9.90 -6.43 -7.85
C ASP A 270 -11.41 -6.78 -7.83
N ILE A 271 -12.17 -6.39 -6.79
CA ILE A 271 -13.62 -6.59 -6.65
C ILE A 271 -14.31 -5.24 -6.87
N GLY A 272 -14.58 -4.92 -8.13
CA GLY A 272 -15.02 -3.59 -8.63
C GLY A 272 -15.95 -2.77 -7.72
N TRP A 273 -15.79 -1.45 -7.79
CA TRP A 273 -16.30 -0.46 -6.83
C TRP A 273 -17.82 -0.17 -6.96
N GLY A 274 -18.66 -1.19 -6.79
CA GLY A 274 -20.11 -1.01 -6.68
C GLY A 274 -20.75 -0.33 -7.91
N ASN A 275 -21.67 0.62 -7.70
CA ASN A 275 -22.49 1.24 -8.75
C ASN A 275 -21.70 2.00 -9.84
N LEU A 276 -20.39 2.24 -9.64
CA LEU A 276 -19.49 2.86 -10.62
C LEU A 276 -18.79 1.83 -11.52
N ALA A 277 -18.89 0.53 -11.22
CA ALA A 277 -18.19 -0.56 -11.91
C ALA A 277 -18.42 -0.61 -13.44
N GLN A 278 -19.57 -0.13 -13.90
CA GLN A 278 -19.92 -0.06 -15.32
C GLN A 278 -19.15 1.05 -16.09
N TYR A 279 -18.66 2.08 -15.39
CA TYR A 279 -17.87 3.18 -15.94
C TYR A 279 -16.36 3.07 -15.62
N GLU A 280 -15.99 2.26 -14.61
CA GLU A 280 -14.62 2.08 -14.09
C GLU A 280 -13.76 1.00 -14.78
N HIS A 281 -14.17 0.47 -15.94
CA HIS A 281 -13.34 -0.50 -16.68
C HIS A 281 -12.05 0.13 -17.26
N TYR A 282 -11.98 1.45 -17.31
CA TYR A 282 -10.95 2.22 -18.02
C TYR A 282 -10.03 2.96 -17.03
N GLY A 283 -8.73 3.06 -17.35
CA GLY A 283 -7.79 3.86 -16.55
C GLY A 283 -7.16 3.20 -15.32
N ARG A 284 -7.27 1.88 -15.13
CA ARG A 284 -6.80 1.16 -13.92
C ARG A 284 -5.28 0.89 -13.87
N VAL A 285 -4.78 0.60 -12.67
CA VAL A 285 -3.49 -0.07 -12.44
C VAL A 285 -3.56 -1.49 -13.02
N GLY A 286 -2.59 -1.85 -13.86
CA GLY A 286 -2.50 -3.18 -14.48
C GLY A 286 -2.60 -3.19 -16.01
N ASP A 287 -3.01 -2.06 -16.60
CA ASP A 287 -2.93 -1.85 -18.05
C ASP A 287 -1.45 -1.82 -18.48
N ILE A 288 -1.08 -2.65 -19.46
CA ILE A 288 0.29 -2.73 -19.98
C ILE A 288 0.36 -2.08 -21.36
N LYS A 289 1.57 -1.61 -21.74
CA LYS A 289 1.79 -0.91 -23.02
C LYS A 289 1.29 -1.74 -24.21
N GLU A 290 1.46 -3.05 -24.13
CA GLU A 290 1.11 -4.03 -25.16
C GLU A 290 -0.40 -4.15 -25.39
N ASP A 291 -1.24 -3.57 -24.52
CA ASP A 291 -2.69 -3.54 -24.69
C ASP A 291 -3.18 -2.43 -25.62
N PHE A 292 -2.32 -1.47 -25.97
CA PHE A 292 -2.69 -0.27 -26.71
C PHE A 292 -1.99 -0.23 -28.06
N ASP A 293 -2.75 -0.52 -29.12
CA ASP A 293 -2.30 -0.37 -30.49
C ASP A 293 -2.46 1.08 -30.93
N ILE A 294 -1.44 1.69 -31.54
CA ILE A 294 -1.55 3.02 -32.15
C ILE A 294 -2.36 2.90 -33.45
N ILE A 295 -3.34 3.78 -33.63
CA ILE A 295 -4.18 3.89 -34.82
C ILE A 295 -4.23 5.34 -35.32
N SER A 296 -4.56 5.53 -36.60
CA SER A 296 -4.77 6.88 -37.15
C SER A 296 -6.02 7.53 -36.56
N TYR A 297 -6.08 8.87 -36.57
CA TYR A 297 -7.25 9.58 -36.08
C TYR A 297 -8.48 9.33 -36.97
N GLU A 298 -8.29 9.19 -38.28
CA GLU A 298 -9.33 8.85 -39.23
C GLU A 298 -9.88 7.45 -38.95
N ASP A 299 -9.01 6.44 -38.78
CA ASP A 299 -9.43 5.08 -38.47
C ASP A 299 -10.18 5.02 -37.15
N SER A 300 -9.72 5.78 -36.15
CA SER A 300 -10.33 5.83 -34.82
C SER A 300 -11.80 6.28 -34.86
N LYS A 301 -12.19 7.06 -35.87
CA LYS A 301 -13.58 7.53 -36.09
C LYS A 301 -14.36 6.66 -37.09
N GLY A 302 -13.74 5.63 -37.63
CA GLY A 302 -14.35 4.73 -38.61
C GLY A 302 -15.38 3.77 -38.00
N GLU A 303 -16.17 3.12 -38.86
CA GLU A 303 -17.23 2.19 -38.44
C GLU A 303 -16.73 1.07 -37.53
N LEU A 304 -15.48 0.62 -37.72
CA LEU A 304 -14.86 -0.46 -36.94
C LEU A 304 -14.84 -0.17 -35.44
N TYR A 305 -14.60 1.09 -35.05
CA TYR A 305 -14.51 1.50 -33.64
C TYR A 305 -15.71 2.32 -33.19
N SER A 306 -16.70 2.56 -34.05
CA SER A 306 -17.93 3.30 -33.69
C SER A 306 -18.70 2.71 -32.50
N SER A 307 -18.54 1.42 -32.23
CA SER A 307 -19.17 0.72 -31.09
C SER A 307 -18.31 0.72 -29.82
N PHE A 308 -17.07 1.18 -29.91
CA PHE A 308 -16.15 1.23 -28.78
C PHE A 308 -16.48 2.45 -27.92
N LYS A 309 -16.09 2.41 -26.65
CA LYS A 309 -16.06 3.61 -25.83
C LYS A 309 -14.89 4.48 -26.24
N HIS A 310 -15.08 5.78 -26.20
CA HIS A 310 -14.03 6.75 -26.49
C HIS A 310 -13.70 7.53 -25.22
N ALA A 311 -12.43 7.85 -25.03
CA ALA A 311 -11.96 8.83 -24.06
C ALA A 311 -10.95 9.74 -24.74
N SER A 312 -10.87 10.97 -24.26
CA SER A 312 -9.94 11.97 -24.78
C SER A 312 -9.19 12.65 -23.65
N HIS A 313 -7.88 12.79 -23.81
CA HIS A 313 -7.01 13.47 -22.86
C HIS A 313 -6.15 14.51 -23.54
N ALA A 314 -5.68 15.49 -22.79
CA ALA A 314 -4.87 16.58 -23.33
C ALA A 314 -3.64 16.92 -22.50
N MET A 315 -2.53 17.13 -23.20
CA MET A 315 -1.31 17.70 -22.66
C MET A 315 -1.25 19.21 -22.96
N LEU A 316 -1.53 20.03 -21.95
CA LEU A 316 -1.18 21.44 -21.97
C LEU A 316 0.25 21.62 -21.47
N PHE A 317 1.05 22.39 -22.20
CA PHE A 317 2.44 22.64 -21.82
C PHE A 317 2.90 24.05 -22.19
N ALA A 318 3.93 24.53 -21.51
CA ALA A 318 4.60 25.79 -21.83
C ALA A 318 6.12 25.60 -21.81
N ARG A 319 6.82 26.03 -22.86
CA ARG A 319 8.29 25.98 -22.88
C ARG A 319 8.87 26.91 -21.83
N ASN A 320 9.86 26.40 -21.10
CA ASN A 320 10.48 27.10 -19.99
C ASN A 320 11.98 26.77 -19.91
N ASP A 321 12.81 27.76 -20.24
CA ASP A 321 14.27 27.62 -20.21
C ASP A 321 14.90 27.95 -18.84
N THR A 322 14.09 28.10 -17.78
CA THR A 322 14.59 28.33 -16.42
C THR A 322 15.55 27.21 -16.01
N VAL A 323 16.69 27.61 -15.45
CA VAL A 323 17.66 26.69 -14.86
C VAL A 323 17.35 26.54 -13.38
N LEU A 324 17.03 25.33 -12.97
CA LEU A 324 16.76 24.96 -11.58
C LEU A 324 18.06 24.63 -10.86
N TRP A 325 18.26 25.28 -9.71
CA TRP A 325 19.45 25.12 -8.85
C TRP A 325 20.79 25.28 -9.60
N ASP A 326 20.82 26.14 -10.62
CA ASP A 326 21.98 26.38 -11.50
C ASP A 326 22.53 25.12 -12.21
N LEU A 327 21.75 24.03 -12.24
CA LEU A 327 22.21 22.72 -12.72
C LEU A 327 21.34 22.13 -13.82
N TYR A 328 20.00 22.25 -13.71
CA TYR A 328 19.08 21.51 -14.58
C TYR A 328 18.13 22.44 -15.31
N LYS A 329 18.08 22.37 -16.64
CA LYS A 329 17.07 23.10 -17.43
C LYS A 329 15.69 22.48 -17.22
N SER A 330 14.69 23.32 -16.96
CA SER A 330 13.28 22.87 -16.83
C SER A 330 12.72 22.38 -18.16
N ARG A 331 13.16 22.96 -19.30
CA ARG A 331 12.73 22.70 -20.68
C ARG A 331 11.29 23.10 -20.98
N ALA A 332 10.35 22.58 -20.20
CA ALA A 332 8.93 22.92 -20.25
C ALA A 332 8.28 22.67 -18.89
N ALA A 333 7.14 23.32 -18.68
CA ALA A 333 6.15 22.92 -17.69
C ALA A 333 5.04 22.14 -18.42
N ILE A 334 4.64 21.01 -17.86
CA ILE A 334 3.57 20.16 -18.42
C ILE A 334 2.51 19.97 -17.35
N MET A 335 1.26 19.99 -17.77
CA MET A 335 0.10 19.96 -16.90
C MET A 335 -0.45 18.53 -16.81
N MET A 336 -0.06 17.79 -15.77
CA MET A 336 -0.66 16.51 -15.39
C MET A 336 -1.44 16.69 -14.08
N GLN A 337 -2.26 15.70 -13.70
CA GLN A 337 -3.07 15.75 -12.50
C GLN A 337 -2.97 14.47 -11.65
N MET A 338 -3.06 14.65 -10.33
CA MET A 338 -3.42 13.56 -9.41
C MET A 338 -4.92 13.34 -9.50
N ARG A 339 -5.36 12.14 -9.84
CA ARG A 339 -6.77 11.77 -9.86
C ARG A 339 -7.24 11.31 -8.48
N PHE A 340 -8.56 11.27 -8.30
CA PHE A 340 -9.22 10.79 -7.07
C PHE A 340 -8.82 9.35 -6.70
N ASP A 341 -8.49 8.52 -7.69
CA ASP A 341 -8.07 7.14 -7.55
C ASP A 341 -6.58 6.97 -7.21
N GLY A 342 -5.85 8.07 -7.00
CA GLY A 342 -4.43 8.08 -6.64
C GLY A 342 -3.48 7.84 -7.82
N LEU A 343 -3.97 7.86 -9.06
CA LEU A 343 -3.17 7.73 -10.27
C LEU A 343 -2.83 9.07 -10.90
N ILE A 344 -1.71 9.11 -11.61
CA ILE A 344 -1.29 10.28 -12.40
C ILE A 344 -1.86 10.16 -13.82
N GLY A 345 -2.53 11.20 -14.28
CA GLY A 345 -3.09 11.26 -15.64
C GLY A 345 -3.00 12.65 -16.26
N PHE A 346 -3.41 12.75 -17.51
CA PHE A 346 -3.71 14.02 -18.14
C PHE A 346 -5.16 14.42 -17.87
N PRO A 347 -5.47 15.72 -17.90
CA PRO A 347 -6.85 16.17 -17.94
C PRO A 347 -7.62 15.58 -19.12
N GLY A 348 -8.86 15.17 -18.89
CA GLY A 348 -9.70 14.52 -19.86
C GLY A 348 -10.50 13.34 -19.28
N GLY A 349 -11.45 12.85 -20.08
CA GLY A 349 -12.43 11.88 -19.64
C GLY A 349 -13.05 11.09 -20.78
N LEU A 350 -14.12 10.36 -20.44
CA LEU A 350 -14.91 9.62 -21.43
C LEU A 350 -15.66 10.59 -22.34
N VAL A 351 -15.76 10.23 -23.61
CA VAL A 351 -16.54 10.96 -24.60
C VAL A 351 -17.97 10.44 -24.56
N ASP A 352 -18.94 11.36 -24.50
CA ASP A 352 -20.35 10.99 -24.41
C ASP A 352 -20.86 10.32 -25.71
N PRO A 353 -21.86 9.45 -25.64
CA PRO A 353 -22.44 8.82 -26.83
C PRO A 353 -22.94 9.87 -27.84
N GLY A 354 -22.33 9.90 -29.04
CA GLY A 354 -22.65 10.83 -30.11
C GLY A 354 -21.89 12.17 -30.06
N GLU A 355 -21.07 12.38 -29.04
CA GLU A 355 -20.15 13.51 -28.94
C GLU A 355 -18.88 13.26 -29.77
N ASN A 356 -18.33 14.30 -30.39
CA ASN A 356 -17.02 14.21 -31.04
C ASN A 356 -15.91 14.19 -29.97
N PRO A 357 -14.91 13.30 -30.06
CA PRO A 357 -13.76 13.29 -29.16
C PRO A 357 -13.08 14.65 -28.88
N LEU A 358 -13.05 15.57 -29.84
CA LEU A 358 -12.49 16.92 -29.66
C LEU A 358 -13.38 17.81 -28.78
N ASP A 359 -14.70 17.69 -28.92
CA ASP A 359 -15.64 18.44 -28.10
C ASP A 359 -15.60 17.91 -26.65
N GLY A 360 -15.57 16.58 -26.50
CA GLY A 360 -15.44 15.92 -25.19
C GLY A 360 -14.21 16.39 -24.42
N VAL A 361 -13.02 16.40 -25.03
CA VAL A 361 -11.81 16.88 -24.30
C VAL A 361 -11.88 18.36 -23.94
N ASN A 362 -12.51 19.21 -24.76
CA ASN A 362 -12.65 20.63 -24.41
C ASN A 362 -13.62 20.83 -23.25
N ARG A 363 -14.71 20.06 -23.19
CA ARG A 363 -15.64 20.05 -22.05
C ARG A 363 -14.90 19.62 -20.77
N GLU A 364 -14.21 18.49 -20.82
CA GLU A 364 -13.43 17.97 -19.68
C GLU A 364 -12.35 18.95 -19.21
N LEU A 365 -11.66 19.65 -20.12
CA LEU A 365 -10.68 20.68 -19.74
C LEU A 365 -11.32 21.89 -19.05
N GLU A 366 -12.55 22.26 -19.40
CA GLU A 366 -13.28 23.31 -18.68
C GLU A 366 -13.70 22.84 -17.27
N GLU A 367 -14.13 21.60 -17.14
CA GLU A 367 -14.64 20.99 -15.90
C GLU A 367 -13.52 20.62 -14.91
N GLU A 368 -12.44 20.01 -15.38
CA GLU A 368 -11.35 19.51 -14.53
C GLU A 368 -10.30 20.56 -14.17
N ILE A 369 -9.97 21.47 -15.10
CA ILE A 369 -8.90 22.46 -14.91
C ILE A 369 -9.35 23.91 -15.08
N GLY A 370 -10.64 24.15 -15.35
CA GLY A 370 -11.18 25.50 -15.51
C GLY A 370 -10.67 26.20 -16.78
N LEU A 371 -10.32 25.46 -17.83
CA LEU A 371 -9.71 26.05 -19.03
C LEU A 371 -10.63 27.12 -19.67
N ASP A 372 -10.07 28.28 -20.01
CA ASP A 372 -10.80 29.29 -20.78
C ASP A 372 -10.82 28.91 -22.26
N LEU A 373 -11.92 28.32 -22.70
CA LEU A 373 -12.11 27.88 -24.09
C LEU A 373 -12.17 29.04 -25.09
N CYS A 374 -12.39 30.28 -24.67
CA CYS A 374 -12.26 31.43 -25.58
C CYS A 374 -10.80 31.71 -25.97
N LYS A 375 -9.84 31.24 -25.18
CA LYS A 375 -8.39 31.47 -25.40
C LYS A 375 -7.64 30.23 -25.85
N HIS A 376 -7.92 29.08 -25.21
CA HIS A 376 -7.06 27.89 -25.30
C HIS A 376 -7.80 26.65 -25.80
N LYS A 377 -8.99 26.80 -26.40
CA LYS A 377 -9.75 25.68 -26.99
C LYS A 377 -8.89 24.85 -27.95
N LEU A 378 -8.91 23.54 -27.77
CA LEU A 378 -8.25 22.58 -28.65
C LEU A 378 -8.94 22.53 -30.02
N GLN A 379 -8.15 22.29 -31.05
CA GLN A 379 -8.58 22.13 -32.44
C GLN A 379 -8.19 20.74 -32.96
N ASP A 380 -8.73 20.32 -34.11
CA ASP A 380 -8.33 19.04 -34.74
C ASP A 380 -6.82 18.97 -35.01
N SER A 381 -6.18 20.11 -35.29
CA SER A 381 -4.73 20.21 -35.49
C SER A 381 -3.91 19.93 -34.24
N ASP A 382 -4.54 19.95 -33.06
CA ASP A 382 -3.89 19.66 -31.78
C ASP A 382 -3.89 18.14 -31.47
N GLN A 383 -4.44 17.30 -32.35
CA GLN A 383 -4.43 15.85 -32.19
C GLN A 383 -3.02 15.29 -32.39
N VAL A 384 -2.56 14.48 -31.43
CA VAL A 384 -1.20 13.91 -31.41
C VAL A 384 -1.21 12.44 -31.81
N VAL A 385 -2.06 11.63 -31.16
CA VAL A 385 -2.11 10.18 -31.39
C VAL A 385 -3.44 9.61 -30.90
N SER A 386 -3.85 8.49 -31.50
CA SER A 386 -4.96 7.68 -31.00
C SER A 386 -4.52 6.26 -30.72
N PHE A 387 -5.10 5.65 -29.68
CA PHE A 387 -4.86 4.28 -29.28
C PHE A 387 -6.15 3.49 -29.28
N VAL A 388 -6.06 2.18 -29.54
CA VAL A 388 -7.14 1.25 -29.30
C VAL A 388 -6.71 0.17 -28.31
N ASN A 389 -7.55 -0.06 -27.32
CA ASN A 389 -7.50 -1.21 -26.44
C ASN A 389 -8.65 -2.15 -26.79
N LYS A 390 -8.34 -3.19 -27.57
CA LYS A 390 -9.33 -4.16 -28.05
C LYS A 390 -9.91 -5.02 -26.95
N ARG A 391 -9.15 -5.27 -25.87
CA ARG A 391 -9.63 -6.07 -24.73
C ARG A 391 -10.75 -5.36 -23.99
N LYS A 392 -10.68 -4.03 -23.94
CA LYS A 392 -11.64 -3.16 -23.25
C LYS A 392 -12.68 -2.53 -24.18
N ASN A 393 -12.59 -2.75 -25.49
CA ASN A 393 -13.36 -2.00 -26.49
C ASN A 393 -13.29 -0.48 -26.26
N LEU A 394 -12.07 0.03 -26.10
CA LEU A 394 -11.79 1.44 -25.79
C LEU A 394 -10.89 2.07 -26.84
N VAL A 395 -11.21 3.30 -27.23
CA VAL A 395 -10.36 4.18 -28.04
C VAL A 395 -9.96 5.39 -27.20
N LEU A 396 -8.67 5.72 -27.19
CA LEU A 396 -8.12 6.87 -26.49
C LEU A 396 -7.59 7.88 -27.50
N HIS A 397 -7.99 9.14 -27.37
CA HIS A 397 -7.50 10.23 -28.21
C HIS A 397 -6.66 11.18 -27.37
N PHE A 398 -5.42 11.40 -27.78
CA PHE A 398 -4.50 12.28 -27.09
C PHE A 398 -4.25 13.54 -27.90
N TYR A 399 -4.45 14.68 -27.27
CA TYR A 399 -4.24 16.01 -27.83
C TYR A 399 -3.10 16.72 -27.10
N GLY A 400 -2.50 17.73 -27.73
CA GLY A 400 -1.48 18.53 -27.08
C GLY A 400 -1.47 19.96 -27.59
N LYS A 401 -1.30 20.92 -26.68
CA LYS A 401 -1.31 22.35 -27.01
C LYS A 401 -0.24 23.09 -26.22
N GLU A 402 0.55 23.87 -26.94
CA GLU A 402 1.50 24.81 -26.35
C GLU A 402 0.76 26.10 -25.93
N VAL A 403 0.99 26.54 -24.70
CA VAL A 403 0.53 27.83 -24.15
C VAL A 403 1.73 28.64 -23.66
N THR A 404 1.53 29.92 -23.39
CA THR A 404 2.61 30.74 -22.81
C THR A 404 2.84 30.36 -21.34
N VAL A 405 4.02 30.66 -20.80
CA VAL A 405 4.32 30.39 -19.37
C VAL A 405 3.36 31.16 -18.44
N ASN A 406 2.95 32.37 -18.84
CA ASN A 406 1.98 33.16 -18.07
C ASN A 406 0.60 32.50 -18.09
N ASP A 407 0.10 32.12 -19.25
CA ASP A 407 -1.18 31.41 -19.37
C ASP A 407 -1.15 30.09 -18.61
N PHE A 408 -0.04 29.35 -18.67
CA PHE A 408 0.13 28.10 -17.90
C PHE A 408 -0.05 28.34 -16.40
N SER A 409 0.59 29.38 -15.85
CA SER A 409 0.45 29.76 -14.45
C SER A 409 -0.96 30.22 -14.10
N GLU A 410 -1.64 30.96 -14.99
CA GLU A 410 -3.03 31.36 -14.80
C GLU A 410 -3.97 30.14 -14.75
N ILE A 411 -3.82 29.21 -15.69
CA ILE A 411 -4.60 27.97 -15.74
C ILE A 411 -4.37 27.14 -14.47
N GLU A 412 -3.11 26.98 -14.03
CA GLU A 412 -2.77 26.22 -12.82
C GLU A 412 -3.38 26.82 -11.55
N MET A 413 -3.46 28.15 -11.43
CA MET A 413 -4.15 28.79 -10.31
C MET A 413 -5.66 28.60 -10.37
N LYS A 414 -6.23 28.64 -11.58
CA LYS A 414 -7.66 28.52 -11.82
C LYS A 414 -8.19 27.12 -11.54
N THR A 415 -7.33 26.10 -11.63
CA THR A 415 -7.69 24.69 -11.35
C THR A 415 -8.33 24.53 -9.97
N LEU A 416 -7.88 25.28 -8.96
CA LEU A 416 -8.43 25.23 -7.60
C LEU A 416 -9.91 25.66 -7.50
N SER A 417 -10.42 26.32 -8.54
CA SER A 417 -11.81 26.76 -8.65
C SER A 417 -12.57 26.00 -9.75
N ALA A 418 -11.95 24.98 -10.36
CA ALA A 418 -12.60 24.16 -11.37
C ALA A 418 -13.71 23.29 -10.73
N PRO A 419 -14.82 23.01 -11.44
CA PRO A 419 -15.92 22.19 -10.95
C PRO A 419 -15.50 20.87 -10.30
N ASP A 420 -14.54 20.16 -10.89
CA ASP A 420 -14.19 18.80 -10.45
C ASP A 420 -13.00 18.73 -9.50
N TYR A 421 -12.41 19.89 -9.18
CA TYR A 421 -11.33 19.98 -8.21
C TYR A 421 -11.80 19.55 -6.81
N GLY A 422 -11.08 18.60 -6.22
CA GLY A 422 -11.39 17.99 -4.93
C GLY A 422 -12.35 16.80 -5.01
N ASN A 423 -12.92 16.52 -6.19
CA ASN A 423 -13.81 15.38 -6.42
C ASN A 423 -13.14 14.34 -7.34
N GLU A 424 -12.88 14.71 -8.60
CA GLU A 424 -12.27 13.82 -9.59
C GLU A 424 -10.77 14.09 -9.75
N THR A 425 -10.36 15.35 -9.58
CA THR A 425 -8.97 15.79 -9.65
C THR A 425 -8.53 16.34 -8.29
N LEU A 426 -7.40 15.87 -7.77
CA LEU A 426 -6.89 16.22 -6.43
C LEU A 426 -5.76 17.25 -6.47
N GLY A 427 -5.30 17.64 -7.66
CA GLY A 427 -4.33 18.71 -7.85
C GLY A 427 -3.38 18.50 -9.03
N MET A 428 -2.75 19.60 -9.43
CA MET A 428 -1.85 19.61 -10.58
C MET A 428 -0.44 19.15 -10.20
N ILE A 429 0.16 18.40 -11.12
CA ILE A 429 1.51 17.86 -11.02
C ILE A 429 2.30 18.27 -12.26
N ARG A 430 3.49 18.83 -12.05
CA ARG A 430 4.45 19.10 -13.12
C ARG A 430 5.51 17.99 -13.15
N PRO A 431 5.64 17.22 -14.25
CA PRO A 431 6.71 16.25 -14.37
C PRO A 431 8.08 16.96 -14.42
N PRO A 432 9.08 16.54 -13.63
CA PRO A 432 10.44 17.04 -13.77
C PRO A 432 11.06 16.52 -15.08
N LEU A 433 11.48 17.41 -15.98
CA LEU A 433 12.00 17.05 -17.32
C LEU A 433 13.54 17.00 -17.37
N TYR A 434 14.14 16.54 -16.28
CA TYR A 434 15.58 16.41 -16.12
C TYR A 434 15.88 15.14 -15.32
N THR A 435 17.09 14.61 -15.50
CA THR A 435 17.63 13.50 -14.70
C THR A 435 18.76 14.04 -13.84
N MET A 436 18.69 13.80 -12.53
CA MET A 436 19.73 14.24 -11.60
C MET A 436 21.01 13.41 -11.77
N GLY A 437 22.12 13.89 -11.21
CA GLY A 437 23.45 13.26 -11.34
C GLY A 437 23.57 11.81 -10.82
N ASP A 438 22.59 11.29 -10.08
CA ASP A 438 22.53 9.88 -9.68
C ASP A 438 21.89 8.97 -10.75
N GLY A 439 21.45 9.54 -11.87
CA GLY A 439 20.83 8.80 -12.97
C GLY A 439 19.38 8.39 -12.72
N TYR A 440 18.77 8.71 -11.57
CA TYR A 440 17.41 8.24 -11.24
C TYR A 440 16.45 9.36 -10.83
N ARG A 441 16.84 10.26 -9.93
CA ARG A 441 15.92 11.32 -9.48
C ARG A 441 15.56 12.26 -10.64
N GLY A 442 14.38 12.87 -10.58
CA GLY A 442 13.80 13.65 -11.67
C GLY A 442 12.87 12.81 -12.53
N LEU A 443 12.98 12.90 -13.86
CA LEU A 443 12.09 12.22 -14.80
C LEU A 443 12.02 10.69 -14.60
N PRO A 444 13.14 9.95 -14.39
CA PRO A 444 13.06 8.49 -14.21
C PRO A 444 12.27 8.12 -12.95
N ALA A 445 12.50 8.82 -11.84
CA ALA A 445 11.72 8.65 -10.62
C ALA A 445 10.24 9.02 -10.84
N PHE A 446 9.95 10.06 -11.61
CA PHE A 446 8.57 10.43 -11.95
C PHE A 446 7.85 9.35 -12.76
N LEU A 447 8.54 8.75 -13.75
CA LEU A 447 8.01 7.63 -14.55
C LEU A 447 7.72 6.37 -13.71
N SER A 448 8.32 6.27 -12.52
CA SER A 448 8.09 5.16 -11.59
C SER A 448 6.76 5.20 -10.84
N ASN A 449 6.05 6.32 -10.85
CA ASN A 449 4.70 6.43 -10.28
C ASN A 449 3.68 5.57 -11.03
N SER A 450 2.50 5.40 -10.42
CA SER A 450 1.34 4.77 -11.04
C SER A 450 0.58 5.78 -11.90
N TYR A 451 0.20 5.37 -13.11
CA TYR A 451 -0.48 6.21 -14.10
C TYR A 451 -1.83 5.62 -14.45
N ALA A 452 -2.78 6.49 -14.80
CA ALA A 452 -4.08 6.07 -15.31
C ALA A 452 -3.95 5.62 -16.77
N GLY A 453 -4.36 4.38 -17.05
CA GLY A 453 -4.34 3.80 -18.38
C GLY A 453 -2.98 3.90 -19.07
N ASN A 454 -2.94 4.52 -20.24
CA ASN A 454 -1.73 4.74 -21.05
C ASN A 454 -1.07 6.13 -20.82
N SER A 455 -1.48 6.91 -19.81
CA SER A 455 -0.99 8.29 -19.59
C SER A 455 0.54 8.41 -19.53
N ARG A 456 1.24 7.38 -19.02
CA ARG A 456 2.72 7.33 -19.04
C ARG A 456 3.25 7.34 -20.48
N GLN A 457 2.63 6.57 -21.36
CA GLN A 457 3.03 6.49 -22.77
C GLN A 457 2.66 7.77 -23.52
N GLU A 458 1.50 8.36 -23.22
CA GLU A 458 1.09 9.66 -23.75
C GLU A 458 2.09 10.76 -23.39
N LEU A 459 2.58 10.79 -22.15
CA LEU A 459 3.62 11.73 -21.72
C LEU A 459 4.89 11.58 -22.56
N LEU A 460 5.39 10.34 -22.73
CA LEU A 460 6.60 10.08 -23.50
C LEU A 460 6.44 10.46 -24.98
N ILE A 461 5.28 10.16 -25.57
CA ILE A 461 4.97 10.53 -26.96
C ILE A 461 4.85 12.05 -27.11
N GLY A 462 4.17 12.73 -26.18
CA GLY A 462 4.06 14.19 -26.18
C GLY A 462 5.42 14.88 -26.08
N LEU A 463 6.28 14.41 -25.16
CA LEU A 463 7.65 14.93 -25.00
C LEU A 463 8.47 14.85 -26.30
N GLN A 464 8.36 13.73 -27.02
CA GLN A 464 9.02 13.52 -28.31
C GLN A 464 8.36 14.33 -29.43
N HIS A 465 7.03 14.28 -29.54
CA HIS A 465 6.25 14.93 -30.59
C HIS A 465 6.49 16.44 -30.61
N PHE A 466 6.47 17.08 -29.44
CA PHE A 466 6.73 18.51 -29.29
C PHE A 466 8.22 18.85 -29.18
N LYS A 467 9.14 17.88 -29.33
CA LYS A 467 10.59 18.10 -29.25
C LYS A 467 11.00 18.82 -27.97
N ILE A 468 10.42 18.40 -26.84
CA ILE A 468 10.78 18.90 -25.50
C ILE A 468 12.00 18.13 -24.99
N LEU A 469 12.05 16.83 -25.30
CA LEU A 469 13.20 15.95 -25.09
C LEU A 469 13.54 15.24 -26.40
N GLU A 470 14.84 14.98 -26.58
CA GLU A 470 15.31 14.12 -27.66
C GLU A 470 15.03 12.65 -27.33
N GLN A 471 14.95 11.82 -28.38
CA GLN A 471 14.65 10.39 -28.24
C GLN A 471 15.64 9.66 -27.31
N ASP A 472 16.93 9.99 -27.39
CA ASP A 472 17.97 9.36 -26.58
C ASP A 472 17.84 9.74 -25.08
N GLU A 473 17.39 10.96 -24.78
CA GLU A 473 17.12 11.41 -23.42
C GLU A 473 15.93 10.66 -22.81
N ILE A 474 14.87 10.47 -23.60
CA ILE A 474 13.70 9.68 -23.20
C ILE A 474 14.10 8.23 -22.94
N GLU A 475 14.83 7.60 -23.85
CA GLU A 475 15.29 6.22 -23.71
C GLU A 475 16.14 6.03 -22.45
N LYS A 476 17.11 6.92 -22.20
CA LYS A 476 17.93 6.90 -20.99
C LYS A 476 17.09 7.01 -19.71
N ALA A 477 16.07 7.86 -19.69
CA ALA A 477 15.21 8.01 -18.53
C ALA A 477 14.35 6.75 -18.30
N VAL A 478 13.80 6.18 -19.36
CA VAL A 478 13.01 4.94 -19.30
C VAL A 478 13.87 3.76 -18.83
N ASP A 479 15.09 3.63 -19.34
CA ASP A 479 16.01 2.56 -18.96
C ASP A 479 16.46 2.68 -17.50
N SER A 480 16.71 3.90 -17.03
CA SER A 480 17.08 4.17 -15.64
C SER A 480 15.94 3.81 -14.69
N TRP A 481 14.71 4.18 -15.03
CA TRP A 481 13.50 3.76 -14.30
C TRP A 481 13.35 2.24 -14.26
N LYS A 482 13.41 1.56 -15.41
CA LYS A 482 13.28 0.10 -15.50
C LYS A 482 14.37 -0.62 -14.69
N THR A 483 15.60 -0.13 -14.75
CA THR A 483 16.72 -0.68 -14.00
C THR A 483 16.47 -0.56 -12.50
N PHE A 484 16.05 0.61 -12.03
CA PHE A 484 15.69 0.81 -10.62
C PHE A 484 14.56 -0.12 -10.18
N MET A 485 13.50 -0.27 -10.99
CA MET A 485 12.40 -1.20 -10.69
C MET A 485 12.87 -2.66 -10.61
N LYS A 486 13.77 -3.09 -11.49
CA LYS A 486 14.36 -4.44 -11.45
C LYS A 486 15.22 -4.65 -10.21
N THR A 487 16.10 -3.71 -9.88
CA THR A 487 16.95 -3.77 -8.69
C THR A 487 16.10 -3.80 -7.43
N ASN A 488 15.06 -2.96 -7.34
CA ASN A 488 14.14 -2.95 -6.20
C ASN A 488 13.31 -4.24 -6.08
N ARG A 489 12.82 -4.81 -7.20
CA ARG A 489 12.13 -6.11 -7.19
C ARG A 489 13.06 -7.25 -6.76
N GLN A 490 14.32 -7.24 -7.21
CA GLN A 490 15.33 -8.21 -6.78
C GLN A 490 15.69 -8.06 -5.30
N THR A 491 15.80 -6.83 -4.78
CA THR A 491 16.02 -6.59 -3.34
C THR A 491 14.78 -6.87 -2.48
N CYS A 492 13.57 -6.88 -3.08
CA CYS A 492 12.31 -7.22 -2.43
C CYS A 492 11.87 -8.69 -2.64
N GLY A 493 12.68 -9.52 -3.30
CA GLY A 493 12.41 -10.96 -3.47
C GLY A 493 11.22 -11.32 -4.37
N LEU A 494 10.71 -10.38 -5.17
CA LEU A 494 9.64 -10.64 -6.14
C LEU A 494 10.26 -10.93 -7.51
N THR A 495 10.67 -12.18 -7.73
CA THR A 495 10.99 -12.68 -9.07
C THR A 495 9.70 -12.99 -9.81
N ASN A 496 9.53 -12.39 -11.00
CA ASN A 496 8.51 -12.79 -11.96
C ASN A 496 8.58 -14.32 -12.17
N THR A 497 7.47 -15.01 -11.91
CA THR A 497 7.17 -16.29 -12.57
C THR A 497 6.50 -15.94 -13.89
N ASP A 498 7.31 -15.69 -14.93
CA ASP A 498 6.85 -15.69 -16.31
C ASP A 498 7.48 -16.90 -17.01
N SER A 499 6.66 -17.90 -17.27
CA SER A 499 6.77 -18.83 -18.39
C SER A 499 5.45 -18.83 -19.13
#